data_AF-A0A534TUV5-F1
#
_entry.id   AF-A0A534TUV5-F1
#
_cell.length_a   1.000
_cell.length_b   1.000
_cell.length_c   1.000
_cell.angle_alpha   90.00
_cell.angle_beta   90.00
_cell.angle_gamma   90.00
#
_symmetry.space_group_name_H-M   'P 1'
#
loop_
_entity.id
_entity.type
_entity.pdbx_description
1 polymer ?
#
loop_
_entity_poly.entity_id
_entity_poly.type
_entity_poly.pdbx_seq_one_letter_code
_entity_poly.pdbx_strand_id
1 'polypeptide(L)'
;MTPESSGAGPTVRDARARYFVANGFDERGYADRWVRLQAGPIPLFIPNTRSRVRAVRVHDVHHVVTGYATTFAGEAEIGAWEIASGCADHGAAWVLNLLALPIGLVRVPRATFRAFVRGRQSANLYRRTIDETLLDRPVATLVHELRLDAPPAAATPADVAAFVGWSIVGIAAFLVTVAMTLAPIAALIALIRR
;
A
#
# COMPACT_ATOMS: atom_id res chain seq x y z
N MET A 1 33.60 27.04 15.51
CA MET A 1 33.38 25.60 15.79
C MET A 1 31.98 25.25 15.31
N THR A 2 31.87 24.93 14.03
CA THR A 2 30.63 24.50 13.38
C THR A 2 30.47 23.00 13.63
N PRO A 3 29.30 22.49 14.03
CA PRO A 3 29.13 21.06 14.17
C PRO A 3 29.10 20.44 12.77
N GLU A 4 30.06 19.54 12.52
CA GLU A 4 30.07 18.64 11.37
C GLU A 4 28.78 17.82 11.34
N SER A 5 27.94 18.04 10.33
CA SER A 5 26.76 17.21 10.08
C SER A 5 27.16 15.90 9.41
N SER A 6 27.17 14.81 10.18
CA SER A 6 27.24 13.45 9.68
C SER A 6 26.02 13.08 8.82
N GLY A 7 26.20 12.55 7.59
CA GLY A 7 25.20 11.70 6.90
C GLY A 7 23.96 12.38 6.26
N ALA A 8 24.17 13.34 5.37
CA ALA A 8 23.23 14.37 4.89
C ALA A 8 21.98 13.96 4.04
N GLY A 9 21.01 13.23 4.59
CA GLY A 9 19.69 13.02 3.96
C GLY A 9 18.51 13.20 4.94
N PRO A 10 17.27 13.47 4.48
CA PRO A 10 16.11 13.61 5.37
C PRO A 10 15.84 12.31 6.14
N THR A 11 15.36 12.44 7.37
CA THR A 11 14.89 11.30 8.17
C THR A 11 13.56 10.78 7.61
N VAL A 12 13.18 9.55 7.97
CA VAL A 12 11.87 8.99 7.65
C VAL A 12 10.76 9.85 8.23
N ARG A 13 10.94 10.39 9.44
CA ARG A 13 10.02 11.35 10.07
C ARG A 13 9.81 12.58 9.19
N ASP A 14 10.89 13.23 8.77
CA ASP A 14 10.82 14.43 7.95
C ASP A 14 10.17 14.16 6.60
N ALA A 15 10.55 13.06 5.96
CA ALA A 15 10.00 12.68 4.67
C ALA A 15 8.52 12.28 4.75
N ARG A 16 8.11 11.57 5.81
CA ARG A 16 6.70 11.25 6.07
C ARG A 16 5.89 12.51 6.36
N ALA A 17 6.40 13.44 7.17
CA ALA A 17 5.70 14.70 7.44
C ALA A 17 5.47 15.50 6.15
N ARG A 18 6.48 15.59 5.27
CA ARG A 18 6.33 16.21 3.94
C ARG A 18 5.30 15.47 3.07
N TYR A 19 5.34 14.13 3.09
CA TYR A 19 4.35 13.29 2.42
C TYR A 19 2.93 13.56 2.93
N PHE A 20 2.73 13.78 4.24
CA PHE A 20 1.40 14.06 4.79
C PHE A 20 0.89 15.42 4.34
N VAL A 21 1.74 16.45 4.45
CA VAL A 21 1.40 17.80 4.00
C VAL A 21 1.06 17.84 2.51
N ALA A 22 1.86 17.18 1.66
CA ALA A 22 1.65 17.16 0.22
C ALA A 22 0.32 16.48 -0.20
N ASN A 23 -0.20 15.59 0.64
CA ASN A 23 -1.42 14.82 0.36
C ASN A 23 -2.63 15.27 1.18
N GLY A 24 -2.49 16.34 1.98
CA GLY A 24 -3.56 16.81 2.86
C GLY A 24 -3.92 15.81 3.97
N PHE A 25 -2.98 14.95 4.37
CA PHE A 25 -3.13 14.02 5.48
C PHE A 25 -2.72 14.67 6.81
N ASP A 26 -3.31 14.20 7.90
CA ASP A 26 -2.97 14.58 9.28
C ASP A 26 -2.68 13.30 10.07
N GLU A 27 -1.60 13.29 10.85
CA GLU A 27 -1.24 12.18 11.75
C GLU A 27 -2.36 11.87 12.76
N ARG A 28 -3.16 12.87 13.14
CA ARG A 28 -4.35 12.68 13.98
C ARG A 28 -5.39 11.75 13.33
N GLY A 29 -5.38 11.60 12.01
CA GLY A 29 -6.24 10.67 11.27
C GLY A 29 -6.06 9.20 11.68
N TYR A 30 -4.94 8.85 12.33
CA TYR A 30 -4.77 7.52 12.92
C TYR A 30 -5.64 7.28 14.16
N ALA A 31 -6.09 8.33 14.85
CA ALA A 31 -6.97 8.24 16.01
C ALA A 31 -8.46 8.32 15.65
N ASP A 32 -8.80 8.66 14.40
CA ASP A 32 -10.18 8.75 13.95
C ASP A 32 -10.88 7.40 14.03
N ARG A 33 -12.20 7.40 14.28
CA ARG A 33 -13.01 6.17 14.32
C ARG A 33 -13.34 5.64 12.93
N TRP A 34 -13.45 6.53 11.96
CA TRP A 34 -13.83 6.24 10.59
C TRP A 34 -12.86 6.94 9.65
N VAL A 35 -12.47 6.25 8.59
CA VAL A 35 -11.58 6.81 7.57
C VAL A 35 -12.28 6.77 6.22
N ARG A 36 -12.08 7.85 5.47
CA ARG A 36 -12.50 7.95 4.08
C ARG A 36 -11.44 7.32 3.20
N LEU A 37 -11.74 6.17 2.60
CA LEU A 37 -11.00 5.61 1.49
C LEU A 37 -11.60 6.11 0.18
N GLN A 38 -10.78 6.68 -0.69
CA GLN A 38 -11.25 7.12 -2.00
C GLN A 38 -11.13 5.96 -3.00
N ALA A 39 -12.20 5.17 -3.14
CA ALA A 39 -12.29 4.08 -4.11
C ALA A 39 -12.98 4.58 -5.40
N GLY A 40 -12.24 5.27 -6.25
CA GLY A 40 -12.79 5.88 -7.48
C GLY A 40 -13.68 7.09 -7.16
N PRO A 41 -14.82 7.28 -7.85
CA PRO A 41 -15.70 8.44 -7.64
C PRO A 41 -16.54 8.37 -6.36
N ILE A 42 -16.60 7.21 -5.69
CA ILE A 42 -17.43 7.01 -4.50
C ILE A 42 -16.51 6.95 -3.27
N PRO A 43 -16.66 7.86 -2.29
CA PRO A 43 -15.94 7.76 -1.04
C PRO A 43 -16.50 6.61 -0.20
N LEU A 44 -15.65 5.65 0.14
CA LEU A 44 -15.99 4.56 1.05
C LEU A 44 -15.52 4.93 2.47
N PHE A 45 -16.42 4.89 3.44
CA PHE A 45 -16.07 5.08 4.84
C PHE A 45 -15.96 3.72 5.51
N ILE A 46 -14.78 3.41 6.05
CA ILE A 46 -14.55 2.17 6.79
C ILE A 46 -14.14 2.48 8.23
N PRO A 47 -14.42 1.58 9.19
CA PRO A 47 -13.94 1.76 10.55
C PRO A 47 -12.41 1.69 10.58
N ASN A 48 -11.80 2.59 11.36
CA ASN A 48 -10.35 2.64 11.54
C ASN A 48 -9.93 1.63 12.63
N THR A 49 -10.01 0.35 12.30
CA THR A 49 -9.70 -0.73 13.25
C THR A 49 -8.21 -0.70 13.64
N ARG A 50 -7.87 -1.24 14.82
CA ARG A 50 -6.46 -1.35 15.26
C ARG A 50 -5.57 -2.07 14.24
N SER A 51 -6.10 -3.10 13.58
CA SER A 51 -5.42 -3.84 12.51
C SER A 51 -5.11 -2.94 11.31
N ARG A 52 -6.08 -2.11 10.88
CA ARG A 52 -5.90 -1.15 9.80
C ARG A 52 -4.90 -0.04 10.19
N VAL A 53 -5.01 0.51 11.39
CA VAL A 53 -4.07 1.54 11.89
C VAL A 53 -2.63 1.00 11.92
N ARG A 54 -2.44 -0.26 12.35
CA ARG A 54 -1.13 -0.92 12.31
C ARG A 54 -0.60 -1.02 10.87
N ALA A 55 -1.42 -1.49 9.93
CA ALA A 55 -1.03 -1.63 8.53
C ALA A 55 -0.72 -0.28 7.86
N VAL A 56 -1.60 0.72 8.04
CA VAL A 56 -1.46 2.01 7.35
C VAL A 56 -0.20 2.77 7.78
N ARG A 57 0.23 2.65 9.05
CA ARG A 57 1.49 3.26 9.51
C ARG A 57 2.71 2.72 8.76
N VAL A 58 2.72 1.43 8.45
CA VAL A 58 3.80 0.80 7.67
C VAL A 58 3.69 1.24 6.21
N HIS A 59 2.48 1.18 5.65
CA HIS A 59 2.16 1.58 4.28
C HIS A 59 2.55 3.05 3.96
N ASP A 60 2.29 3.98 4.87
CA ASP A 60 2.68 5.38 4.70
C ASP A 60 4.21 5.54 4.64
N VAL A 61 4.96 4.76 5.42
CA VAL A 61 6.43 4.72 5.31
C VAL A 61 6.86 4.04 4.02
N HIS A 62 6.12 3.03 3.54
CA HIS A 62 6.38 2.43 2.23
C HIS A 62 6.25 3.45 1.09
N HIS A 63 5.28 4.36 1.11
CA HIS A 63 5.23 5.45 0.12
C HIS A 63 6.52 6.28 0.13
N VAL A 64 7.02 6.62 1.31
CA VAL A 64 8.27 7.39 1.48
C VAL A 64 9.48 6.66 0.89
N VAL A 65 9.66 5.37 1.20
CA VAL A 65 10.86 4.63 0.75
C VAL A 65 10.76 4.11 -0.67
N THR A 66 9.55 3.88 -1.19
CA THR A 66 9.35 3.38 -2.56
C THR A 66 9.23 4.50 -3.58
N GLY A 67 8.77 5.68 -3.17
CA GLY A 67 8.49 6.82 -4.04
C GLY A 67 7.19 6.72 -4.84
N TYR A 68 6.34 5.70 -4.60
CA TYR A 68 5.03 5.64 -5.24
C TYR A 68 4.13 6.76 -4.72
N ALA A 69 3.42 7.43 -5.62
CA ALA A 69 2.51 8.51 -5.24
C ALA A 69 1.20 7.96 -4.62
N THR A 70 0.44 8.83 -3.97
CA THR A 70 -0.94 8.57 -3.44
C THR A 70 -2.03 8.71 -4.51
N THR A 71 -1.64 8.69 -5.78
CA THR A 71 -2.60 8.71 -6.88
C THR A 71 -3.19 7.32 -7.05
N PHE A 72 -4.32 7.19 -7.75
CA PHE A 72 -4.86 5.87 -8.10
C PHE A 72 -3.84 4.92 -8.74
N ALA A 73 -2.92 5.46 -9.55
CA ALA A 73 -1.85 4.67 -10.15
C ALA A 73 -0.82 4.23 -9.11
N GLY A 74 -0.37 5.15 -8.26
CA GLY A 74 0.65 4.85 -7.25
C GLY A 74 0.13 3.95 -6.12
N GLU A 75 -1.14 4.06 -5.73
CA GLU A 75 -1.82 3.11 -4.82
C GLU A 75 -1.86 1.69 -5.41
N ALA A 76 -2.11 1.58 -6.72
CA ALA A 76 -2.07 0.29 -7.40
C ALA A 76 -0.64 -0.27 -7.51
N GLU A 77 0.36 0.58 -7.73
CA GLU A 77 1.77 0.19 -7.76
C GLU A 77 2.25 -0.28 -6.37
N ILE A 78 2.02 0.50 -5.31
CA ILE A 78 2.45 0.14 -3.95
C ILE A 78 1.72 -1.11 -3.46
N GLY A 79 0.42 -1.26 -3.75
CA GLY A 79 -0.32 -2.46 -3.37
C GLY A 79 0.23 -3.73 -4.03
N ALA A 80 0.62 -3.65 -5.31
CA ALA A 80 1.28 -4.75 -6.01
C ALA A 80 2.68 -5.05 -5.44
N TRP A 81 3.45 -4.00 -5.12
CA TRP A 81 4.76 -4.14 -4.48
C TRP A 81 4.67 -4.78 -3.08
N GLU A 82 3.67 -4.42 -2.29
CA GLU A 82 3.42 -4.96 -0.95
C GLU A 82 2.93 -6.41 -0.97
N ILE A 83 2.08 -6.79 -1.93
CA ILE A 83 1.71 -8.20 -2.17
C ILE A 83 2.96 -9.02 -2.48
N ALA A 84 3.80 -8.52 -3.39
CA ALA A 84 4.97 -9.24 -3.87
C ALA A 84 6.07 -9.41 -2.82
N SER A 85 6.31 -8.37 -2.02
CA SER A 85 7.28 -8.39 -0.91
C SER A 85 6.69 -9.04 0.36
N GLY A 86 5.37 -9.18 0.43
CA GLY A 86 4.61 -9.92 1.43
C GLY A 86 4.15 -9.08 2.62
N CYS A 87 2.85 -9.11 2.94
CA CYS A 87 2.28 -8.28 4.02
C CYS A 87 2.41 -8.88 5.45
N ALA A 88 3.19 -9.95 5.63
CA ALA A 88 3.33 -10.68 6.89
C ALA A 88 1.96 -11.01 7.54
N ASP A 89 1.77 -10.70 8.83
CA ASP A 89 0.54 -10.90 9.60
C ASP A 89 -0.45 -9.72 9.50
N HIS A 90 -0.20 -8.74 8.62
CA HIS A 90 -1.07 -7.58 8.44
C HIS A 90 -2.26 -7.93 7.53
N GLY A 91 -3.28 -8.58 8.10
CA GLY A 91 -4.49 -8.97 7.35
C GLY A 91 -5.18 -7.81 6.63
N ALA A 92 -5.21 -6.62 7.23
CA ALA A 92 -5.77 -5.43 6.59
C ALA A 92 -4.99 -5.01 5.33
N ALA A 93 -3.66 -5.11 5.34
CA ALA A 93 -2.82 -4.83 4.17
C ALA A 93 -3.10 -5.86 3.05
N TRP A 94 -3.16 -7.15 3.38
CA TRP A 94 -3.52 -8.19 2.41
C TRP A 94 -4.85 -7.90 1.73
N VAL A 95 -5.91 -7.62 2.51
CA VAL A 95 -7.24 -7.36 1.96
C VAL A 95 -7.24 -6.11 1.08
N LEU A 96 -6.71 -4.99 1.57
CA LEU A 96 -6.73 -3.73 0.83
C LEU A 96 -5.92 -3.82 -0.47
N ASN A 97 -4.74 -4.42 -0.42
CA ASN A 97 -3.90 -4.59 -1.61
C ASN A 97 -4.53 -5.54 -2.63
N LEU A 98 -5.16 -6.63 -2.18
CA LEU A 98 -5.86 -7.56 -3.08
C LEU A 98 -7.06 -6.93 -3.76
N LEU A 99 -7.77 -6.02 -3.07
CA LEU A 99 -8.88 -5.25 -3.66
C LEU A 99 -8.38 -4.16 -4.62
N ALA A 100 -7.20 -3.58 -4.37
CA ALA A 100 -6.59 -2.57 -5.23
C ALA A 100 -5.93 -3.18 -6.48
N LEU A 101 -5.39 -4.40 -6.40
CA LEU A 101 -4.65 -5.03 -7.50
C LEU A 101 -5.45 -5.10 -8.82
N PRO A 102 -6.73 -5.55 -8.86
CA PRO A 102 -7.52 -5.54 -10.09
C PRO A 102 -7.72 -4.15 -10.70
N ILE A 103 -7.78 -3.11 -9.88
CA ILE A 103 -7.87 -1.72 -10.37
C ILE A 103 -6.58 -1.37 -11.13
N GLY A 104 -5.42 -1.75 -10.58
CA GLY A 104 -4.11 -1.63 -11.24
C GLY A 104 -4.03 -2.37 -12.58
N LEU A 105 -4.51 -3.61 -12.62
CA LEU A 105 -4.54 -4.44 -13.84
C LEU A 105 -5.31 -3.77 -14.98
N VAL A 106 -6.37 -3.03 -14.67
CA VAL A 106 -7.18 -2.33 -15.67
C VAL A 106 -6.61 -0.95 -16.01
N ARG A 107 -6.16 -0.18 -15.01
CA ARG A 107 -5.80 1.23 -15.18
C ARG A 107 -4.36 1.46 -15.59
N VAL A 108 -3.42 0.73 -14.97
CA VAL A 108 -1.97 0.93 -15.14
C VAL A 108 -1.19 -0.40 -15.17
N PRO A 109 -1.59 -1.38 -16.00
CA PRO A 109 -1.13 -2.77 -15.93
C PRO A 109 0.40 -2.92 -15.97
N ARG A 110 1.06 -2.17 -16.86
CA ARG A 110 2.52 -2.21 -16.99
C ARG A 110 3.23 -1.69 -15.75
N ALA A 111 2.70 -0.63 -15.13
CA ALA A 111 3.27 -0.05 -13.92
C ALA A 111 3.05 -0.98 -12.72
N THR A 112 1.84 -1.52 -12.57
CA THR A 112 1.49 -2.53 -11.56
C THR A 112 2.40 -3.76 -11.64
N PHE A 113 2.64 -4.29 -12.84
CA PHE A 113 3.54 -5.43 -13.02
C PHE A 113 4.99 -5.10 -12.66
N ARG A 114 5.53 -3.94 -13.08
CA ARG A 114 6.88 -3.50 -12.70
C ARG A 114 7.00 -3.34 -11.18
N ALA A 115 5.98 -2.79 -10.53
CA ALA A 115 5.97 -2.63 -9.08
C ALA A 115 5.94 -3.96 -8.35
N PHE A 116 5.17 -4.93 -8.85
CA PHE A 116 5.18 -6.31 -8.37
C PHE A 116 6.58 -6.94 -8.48
N VAL A 117 7.22 -6.85 -9.65
CA VAL A 117 8.58 -7.38 -9.87
C VAL A 117 9.58 -6.72 -8.92
N ARG A 118 9.52 -5.39 -8.75
CA ARG A 118 10.32 -4.67 -7.75
C ARG A 118 10.09 -5.22 -6.35
N GLY A 119 8.84 -5.51 -5.98
CA GLY A 119 8.48 -6.10 -4.69
C GLY A 119 9.08 -7.49 -4.48
N ARG A 120 9.06 -8.35 -5.51
CA ARG A 120 9.66 -9.69 -5.49
C ARG A 120 11.17 -9.66 -5.26
N GLN A 121 11.83 -8.58 -5.65
CA GLN A 121 13.28 -8.40 -5.60
C GLN A 121 13.76 -7.49 -4.45
N SER A 122 12.84 -7.04 -3.59
CA SER A 122 13.11 -6.13 -2.48
C SER A 122 12.60 -6.69 -1.15
N ALA A 123 12.90 -6.00 -0.05
CA ALA A 123 12.28 -6.25 1.25
C ALA A 123 11.32 -5.12 1.62
N ASN A 124 10.53 -5.33 2.68
CA ASN A 124 9.60 -4.33 3.20
C ASN A 124 9.66 -4.23 4.74
N LEU A 125 8.82 -3.36 5.31
CA LEU A 125 8.79 -3.05 6.73
C LEU A 125 7.67 -3.78 7.50
N TYR A 126 6.88 -4.67 6.86
CA TYR A 126 5.78 -5.36 7.54
C TYR A 126 6.21 -6.31 8.66
N ARG A 127 7.50 -6.67 8.73
CA ARG A 127 8.06 -7.45 9.85
C ARG A 127 8.84 -6.60 10.85
N ARG A 128 8.75 -5.27 10.74
CA ARG A 128 9.41 -4.31 11.62
C ARG A 128 8.39 -3.48 12.37
N THR A 129 8.78 -3.00 13.54
CA THR A 129 8.00 -2.01 14.30
C THR A 129 8.32 -0.61 13.77
N ILE A 130 7.29 0.19 13.51
CA ILE A 130 7.45 1.61 13.18
C ILE A 130 7.44 2.39 14.49
N ASP A 131 8.63 2.57 15.07
CA ASP A 131 8.87 3.31 16.31
C ASP A 131 9.72 4.57 16.05
N GLU A 132 9.87 5.41 17.08
CA GLU A 132 10.65 6.65 16.99
C GLU A 132 12.07 6.40 16.49
N THR A 133 12.70 5.29 16.93
CA THR A 133 14.04 4.90 16.49
C THR A 133 14.12 4.63 14.99
N LEU A 134 13.11 3.99 14.39
CA LEU A 134 13.04 3.79 12.94
C LEU A 134 12.78 5.11 12.21
N LEU A 135 11.91 5.97 12.77
CA LEU A 135 11.53 7.23 12.15
C LEU A 135 12.67 8.25 12.09
N ASP A 136 13.60 8.21 13.05
CA ASP A 136 14.77 9.09 13.06
C ASP A 136 15.90 8.61 12.14
N ARG A 137 15.75 7.44 11.49
CA ARG A 137 16.74 6.95 10.52
C ARG A 137 16.68 7.75 9.22
N PRO A 138 17.81 7.93 8.52
CA PRO A 138 17.81 8.49 7.17
C PRO A 138 17.03 7.61 6.20
N VAL A 139 16.23 8.22 5.32
CA VAL A 139 15.47 7.49 4.29
C VAL A 139 16.39 6.65 3.41
N ALA A 140 17.55 7.20 3.02
CA ALA A 140 18.53 6.51 2.18
C ALA A 140 19.02 5.19 2.81
N THR A 141 19.15 5.14 4.13
CA THR A 141 19.54 3.90 4.82
C THR A 141 18.47 2.84 4.73
N LEU A 142 17.19 3.20 4.91
CA LEU A 142 16.10 2.24 4.70
C LEU A 142 15.97 1.81 3.25
N VAL A 143 16.09 2.74 2.29
CA VAL A 143 16.08 2.42 0.86
C VAL A 143 17.15 1.38 0.52
N HIS A 144 18.37 1.54 1.04
CA HIS A 144 19.45 0.57 0.86
C HIS A 144 19.15 -0.78 1.52
N GLU A 145 18.74 -0.79 2.80
CA GLU A 145 18.41 -2.03 3.52
C GLU A 145 17.27 -2.83 2.86
N LEU A 146 16.32 -2.12 2.26
CA LEU A 146 15.17 -2.71 1.57
C LEU A 146 15.50 -3.07 0.11
N ARG A 147 16.71 -2.80 -0.38
CA ARG A 147 17.16 -3.04 -1.76
C ARG A 147 16.32 -2.27 -2.78
N LEU A 148 16.09 -0.98 -2.49
CA LEU A 148 15.31 -0.06 -3.31
C LEU A 148 16.18 1.01 -4.01
N ASP A 149 17.49 0.99 -3.77
CA ASP A 149 18.50 1.92 -4.30
C ASP A 149 18.99 1.58 -5.71
N ALA A 150 18.64 0.40 -6.22
CA ALA A 150 18.92 -0.03 -7.59
C ALA A 150 17.62 -0.32 -8.35
N PRO A 151 17.59 -0.13 -9.68
CA PRO A 151 16.48 -0.60 -10.50
C PRO A 151 16.35 -2.13 -10.40
N PRO A 152 15.12 -2.68 -10.40
CA PRO A 152 14.94 -4.12 -10.37
C PRO A 152 15.58 -4.77 -11.61
N ALA A 153 16.12 -5.97 -11.42
CA ALA A 153 16.55 -6.83 -12.51
C ALA A 153 15.35 -7.19 -13.40
N ALA A 154 15.64 -7.64 -14.62
CA ALA A 154 14.62 -8.08 -15.56
C ALA A 154 13.71 -9.14 -14.93
N ALA A 155 12.41 -9.05 -15.23
CA ALA A 155 11.42 -9.98 -14.72
C ALA A 155 11.73 -11.42 -15.17
N THR A 156 11.63 -12.35 -14.23
CA THR A 156 11.81 -13.79 -14.51
C THR A 156 10.46 -14.43 -14.87
N PRO A 157 10.46 -15.62 -15.50
CA PRO A 157 9.22 -16.39 -15.68
C PRO A 157 8.49 -16.69 -14.35
N ALA A 158 9.25 -16.85 -13.26
CA ALA A 158 8.67 -17.04 -11.92
C ALA A 158 7.93 -15.79 -11.42
N ASP A 159 8.43 -14.59 -11.72
CA ASP A 159 7.74 -13.34 -11.40
C ASP A 159 6.43 -13.20 -12.17
N VAL A 160 6.43 -13.58 -13.45
CA VAL A 160 5.21 -13.60 -14.28
C VAL A 160 4.20 -14.59 -13.71
N ALA A 161 4.61 -15.82 -13.41
CA ALA A 161 3.73 -16.84 -12.84
C ALA A 161 3.14 -16.40 -11.48
N ALA A 162 3.98 -15.83 -10.61
CA ALA A 162 3.52 -15.29 -9.32
C ALA A 162 2.55 -14.12 -9.50
N PHE A 163 2.81 -13.20 -10.44
CA PHE A 163 1.92 -12.08 -10.73
C PHE A 163 0.57 -12.55 -11.24
N VAL A 164 0.54 -13.53 -12.15
CA VAL A 164 -0.70 -14.13 -12.66
C VAL A 164 -1.47 -14.80 -11.51
N GLY A 165 -0.80 -15.59 -10.67
CA GLY A 165 -1.42 -16.23 -9.51
C GLY A 165 -2.06 -15.21 -8.56
N TRP A 166 -1.32 -14.17 -8.18
CA TRP A 166 -1.85 -13.11 -7.32
C TRP A 166 -2.95 -12.29 -7.99
N SER A 167 -2.89 -12.09 -9.31
CA SER A 167 -3.95 -11.43 -10.07
C SER A 167 -5.26 -12.23 -10.00
N ILE A 168 -5.20 -13.56 -10.14
CA ILE A 168 -6.37 -14.44 -10.00
C ILE A 168 -6.96 -14.32 -8.59
N VAL A 169 -6.11 -14.37 -7.55
CA VAL A 169 -6.54 -14.22 -6.15
C VAL A 169 -7.19 -12.84 -5.91
N GLY A 170 -6.56 -11.77 -6.39
CA GLY A 170 -7.08 -10.41 -6.26
C GLY A 170 -8.43 -10.21 -6.97
N ILE A 171 -8.57 -10.74 -8.19
CA ILE A 171 -9.83 -10.71 -8.94
C ILE A 171 -10.92 -11.48 -8.19
N ALA A 172 -10.62 -12.68 -7.71
CA ALA A 172 -11.57 -13.48 -6.95
C ALA A 172 -12.02 -12.75 -5.66
N ALA A 173 -11.08 -12.19 -4.89
CA ALA A 173 -11.37 -11.42 -3.69
C ALA A 173 -12.24 -10.19 -3.98
N PHE A 174 -11.96 -9.48 -5.08
CA PHE A 174 -12.75 -8.33 -5.51
C PHE A 174 -14.17 -8.74 -5.90
N LEU A 175 -14.34 -9.79 -6.71
CA LEU A 175 -15.65 -10.28 -7.13
C LEU A 175 -16.50 -10.77 -5.95
N VAL A 176 -15.89 -11.50 -5.00
CA VAL A 176 -16.56 -11.92 -3.76
C VAL A 176 -17.03 -10.69 -2.97
N THR A 177 -16.18 -9.67 -2.83
CA THR A 177 -16.52 -8.44 -2.10
C THR A 177 -17.67 -7.69 -2.77
N VAL A 178 -17.67 -7.57 -4.09
CA VAL A 178 -18.76 -6.97 -4.88
C VAL A 178 -20.05 -7.78 -4.74
N ALA A 179 -19.98 -9.11 -4.84
CA ALA A 179 -21.15 -9.97 -4.69
C ALA A 179 -21.77 -9.85 -3.29
N MET A 180 -20.94 -9.85 -2.24
CA MET A 180 -21.40 -9.70 -0.85
C MET A 180 -22.04 -8.33 -0.57
N THR A 181 -21.61 -7.28 -1.27
CA THR A 181 -22.21 -5.94 -1.13
C THR A 181 -23.48 -5.75 -1.95
N LEU A 182 -23.55 -6.31 -3.16
CA LEU A 182 -24.71 -6.15 -4.04
C LEU A 182 -25.85 -7.14 -3.76
N ALA A 183 -25.56 -8.36 -3.28
CA ALA A 183 -26.59 -9.38 -3.05
C ALA A 183 -27.70 -8.96 -2.05
N PRO A 184 -27.39 -8.33 -0.90
CA PRO A 184 -28.43 -7.84 0.01
C PRO A 184 -29.29 -6.73 -0.62
N ILE A 185 -28.68 -5.85 -1.42
CA ILE A 185 -29.39 -4.77 -2.13
C ILE A 185 -30.35 -5.37 -3.17
N ALA A 186 -29.88 -6.34 -3.95
CA ALA A 186 -30.71 -7.02 -4.94
C ALA A 186 -31.87 -7.79 -4.30
N ALA A 187 -31.63 -8.48 -3.18
CA ALA A 187 -32.66 -9.18 -2.42
C ALA A 187 -33.73 -8.21 -1.86
N LEU A 188 -33.30 -7.06 -1.33
CA LEU A 188 -34.20 -6.02 -0.86
C LEU A 188 -35.06 -5.43 -1.99
N ILE A 189 -34.46 -5.14 -3.15
CA ILE A 189 -35.19 -4.66 -4.33
C ILE A 189 -36.22 -5.70 -4.79
N ALA A 190 -35.85 -6.99 -4.81
CA ALA A 190 -36.75 -8.07 -5.18
C ALA A 190 -37.91 -8.25 -4.19
N LEU A 191 -37.68 -8.00 -2.90
CA LEU A 191 -38.72 -8.02 -1.86
C LEU A 191 -39.69 -6.84 -1.99
N ILE A 192 -39.20 -5.64 -2.31
CA ILE A 192 -40.03 -4.43 -2.51
C ILE A 192 -40.87 -4.51 -3.79
N ARG A 193 -40.41 -5.26 -4.80
CA ARG A 193 -41.11 -5.47 -6.08
C ARG A 193 -42.16 -6.58 -6.04
N ARG A 194 -42.29 -7.31 -4.93
CA ARG A 194 -43.33 -8.33 -4.71
C ARG A 194 -44.49 -7.70 -3.94
#